data_AF-A0A1Q4ADB1-F1
#
_entry.id   AF-A0A1Q4ADB1-F1
#
_cell.length_a   1.000
_cell.length_b   1.000
_cell.length_c   1.000
_cell.angle_alpha   90.00
_cell.angle_beta   90.00
_cell.angle_gamma   90.00
#
_symmetry.space_group_name_H-M   'P 1'
#
loop_
_entity.id
_entity.type
_entity.pdbx_description
1 polymer ?
#
loop_
_entity_poly.entity_id
_entity_poly.type
_entity_poly.pdbx_seq_one_letter_code
_entity_poly.pdbx_strand_id
1 'polypeptide(L)'
;MSVLNRINAKLDGMAPGDRQIGQYILDNPDQMLRLSTAALAAEIGRSQSSVVKFSQKLGYASYQELKLAVSEARAKDWQVPAGVIHGSIEVGDDYPVILRKLVGSKLLSMQQTVASNDEQHIGKALAALDRARRIHLAGVGASSLVARDFSYKLMKLGRNVLHDSDSHVQMANASALGAGDVLFALSYSGASIETLRVAELARARGATVIAVTGLHDNPLSRVADIRLHTVADEEKARSSSITARDAQLTLTDLLFILLVQSQPDANEYVHNSEVAVSVLKA
;
A
#
# COMPACT_ATOMS: atom_id res chain seq x y z
N MET A 1 18.20 13.57 -0.66
CA MET A 1 18.23 12.18 -1.19
C MET A 1 19.29 11.42 -0.41
N SER A 2 18.95 10.27 0.20
CA SER A 2 19.91 9.44 0.97
C SER A 2 21.14 9.10 0.12
N VAL A 3 22.33 9.00 0.75
CA VAL A 3 23.55 8.61 0.04
C VAL A 3 23.42 7.22 -0.58
N LEU A 4 22.72 6.29 0.07
CA LEU A 4 22.44 4.96 -0.46
C LEU A 4 21.57 5.05 -1.73
N ASN A 5 20.52 5.87 -1.72
CA ASN A 5 19.69 6.09 -2.92
C ASN A 5 20.47 6.75 -4.05
N ARG A 6 21.39 7.67 -3.75
CA ARG A 6 22.27 8.31 -4.75
C ARG A 6 23.26 7.31 -5.36
N ILE A 7 23.78 6.38 -4.57
CA ILE A 7 24.65 5.30 -5.04
C ILE A 7 23.86 4.35 -5.93
N ASN A 8 22.69 3.88 -5.46
CA ASN A 8 21.82 2.96 -6.21
C ASN A 8 21.39 3.53 -7.57
N ALA A 9 20.94 4.79 -7.60
CA ALA A 9 20.50 5.44 -8.84
C ALA A 9 21.62 5.65 -9.89
N LYS A 10 22.89 5.64 -9.47
CA LYS A 10 24.05 5.83 -10.36
C LYS A 10 24.80 4.54 -10.67
N LEU A 11 24.43 3.44 -10.03
CA LEU A 11 25.22 2.20 -9.99
C LEU A 11 25.49 1.63 -11.39
N ASP A 12 24.48 1.64 -12.25
CA ASP A 12 24.57 1.17 -13.64
C ASP A 12 25.46 2.06 -14.52
N GLY A 13 25.63 3.34 -14.17
CA GLY A 13 26.50 4.27 -14.89
C GLY A 13 27.95 4.31 -14.38
N MET A 14 28.27 3.59 -13.30
CA MET A 14 29.61 3.62 -12.71
C MET A 14 30.62 2.75 -13.46
N ALA A 15 31.89 3.19 -13.48
CA ALA A 15 32.99 2.36 -13.94
C ALA A 15 33.12 1.08 -13.09
N PRO A 16 33.65 -0.03 -13.63
CA PRO A 16 33.61 -1.34 -12.93
C PRO A 16 34.15 -1.33 -11.49
N GLY A 17 35.22 -0.56 -11.23
CA GLY A 17 35.79 -0.43 -9.89
C GLY A 17 34.94 0.41 -8.94
N ASP A 18 34.32 1.47 -9.42
CA ASP A 18 33.40 2.29 -8.62
C ASP A 18 32.10 1.53 -8.35
N ARG A 19 31.60 0.76 -9.34
CA ARG A 19 30.40 -0.06 -9.20
C ARG A 19 30.58 -1.12 -8.11
N GLN A 20 31.74 -1.78 -8.06
CA GLN A 20 32.02 -2.78 -7.02
C GLN A 20 32.03 -2.17 -5.61
N ILE A 21 32.60 -0.96 -5.46
CA ILE A 21 32.59 -0.23 -4.19
C ILE A 21 31.14 0.18 -3.82
N GLY A 22 30.40 0.72 -4.79
CA GLY A 22 29.00 1.13 -4.61
C GLY A 22 28.08 -0.03 -4.24
N GLN A 23 28.20 -1.16 -4.94
CA GLN A 23 27.43 -2.38 -4.69
C GLN A 23 27.70 -2.91 -3.28
N TYR A 24 28.98 -3.00 -2.89
CA TYR A 24 29.33 -3.44 -1.53
C TYR A 24 28.71 -2.54 -0.45
N ILE A 25 28.71 -1.22 -0.64
CA ILE A 25 28.10 -0.27 0.30
C ILE A 25 26.58 -0.46 0.39
N LEU A 26 25.90 -0.77 -0.73
CA LEU A 26 24.46 -1.03 -0.76
C LEU A 26 24.09 -2.36 -0.09
N ASP A 27 24.87 -3.40 -0.34
CA ASP A 27 24.61 -4.74 0.16
C ASP A 27 25.00 -4.89 1.65
N ASN A 28 26.04 -4.18 2.08
CA ASN A 28 26.65 -4.35 3.40
C ASN A 28 26.90 -3.01 4.13
N PRO A 29 25.90 -2.13 4.28
CA PRO A 29 26.10 -0.79 4.85
C PRO A 29 26.59 -0.83 6.30
N ASP A 30 26.03 -1.71 7.15
CA ASP A 30 26.42 -1.80 8.56
C ASP A 30 27.83 -2.36 8.76
N GLN A 31 28.25 -3.26 7.86
CA GLN A 31 29.62 -3.77 7.85
C GLN A 31 30.59 -2.69 7.40
N MET A 32 30.29 -1.96 6.32
CA MET A 32 31.08 -0.83 5.84
C MET A 32 31.30 0.23 6.93
N LEU A 33 30.29 0.51 7.75
CA LEU A 33 30.41 1.44 8.88
C LEU A 33 31.45 1.03 9.93
N ARG A 34 31.81 -0.25 10.01
CA ARG A 34 32.83 -0.77 10.93
C ARG A 34 34.22 -0.86 10.30
N LEU A 35 34.32 -0.82 8.98
CA LEU A 35 35.58 -0.96 8.25
C LEU A 35 36.35 0.37 8.18
N SER A 36 37.67 0.28 8.21
CA SER A 36 38.56 1.35 7.78
C SER A 36 38.64 1.36 6.25
N THR A 37 39.15 2.44 5.66
CA THR A 37 39.40 2.50 4.20
C THR A 37 40.29 1.35 3.72
N ALA A 38 41.27 0.96 4.54
CA ALA A 38 42.16 -0.17 4.29
C ALA A 38 41.43 -1.52 4.30
N ALA A 39 40.60 -1.74 5.31
CA ALA A 39 39.86 -2.99 5.46
C ALA A 39 38.78 -3.14 4.38
N LEU A 40 38.04 -2.06 4.05
CA LEU A 40 37.09 -2.08 2.94
C LEU A 40 37.78 -2.37 1.61
N ALA A 41 38.93 -1.74 1.36
CA ALA A 41 39.69 -1.97 0.14
C ALA A 41 40.16 -3.43 0.03
N ALA A 42 40.62 -4.04 1.13
CA ALA A 42 41.00 -5.44 1.18
C ALA A 42 39.80 -6.37 0.90
N GLU A 43 38.66 -6.11 1.54
CA GLU A 43 37.44 -6.91 1.44
C GLU A 43 36.94 -7.05 -0.01
N ILE A 44 37.05 -5.97 -0.80
CA ILE A 44 36.56 -5.93 -2.18
C ILE A 44 37.68 -6.10 -3.23
N GLY A 45 38.92 -6.38 -2.80
CA GLY A 45 40.07 -6.55 -3.70
C GLY A 45 40.45 -5.28 -4.47
N ARG A 46 40.43 -4.11 -3.82
CA ARG A 46 40.75 -2.80 -4.41
C ARG A 46 41.85 -2.07 -3.63
N SER A 47 42.35 -0.98 -4.20
CA SER A 47 43.31 -0.11 -3.52
C SER A 47 42.60 0.87 -2.57
N GLN A 48 43.27 1.27 -1.49
CA GLN A 48 42.76 2.31 -0.58
C GLN A 48 42.47 3.62 -1.32
N SER A 49 43.34 3.98 -2.28
CA SER A 49 43.17 5.17 -3.12
C SER A 49 41.86 5.12 -3.92
N SER A 50 41.45 3.94 -4.39
CA SER A 50 40.19 3.75 -5.13
C SER A 50 38.98 4.07 -4.26
N VAL A 51 38.97 3.63 -2.99
CA VAL A 51 37.88 3.90 -2.04
C VAL A 51 37.78 5.40 -1.69
N VAL A 52 38.93 6.07 -1.52
CA VAL A 52 38.96 7.53 -1.29
C VAL A 52 38.45 8.28 -2.51
N LYS A 53 38.94 7.95 -3.71
CA LYS A 53 38.50 8.57 -4.97
C LYS A 53 37.00 8.34 -5.23
N PHE A 54 36.47 7.16 -4.90
CA PHE A 54 35.05 6.87 -4.98
C PHE A 54 34.24 7.83 -4.07
N SER A 55 34.67 8.01 -2.83
CA SER A 55 34.04 8.94 -1.87
C SER A 55 34.02 10.38 -2.42
N GLN A 56 35.12 10.81 -3.02
CA GLN A 56 35.25 12.13 -3.66
C GLN A 56 34.36 12.29 -4.90
N LYS A 57 34.25 11.27 -5.75
CA LYS A 57 33.33 11.27 -6.91
C LYS A 57 31.86 11.41 -6.50
N LEU A 58 31.50 10.92 -5.30
CA LEU A 58 30.16 11.09 -4.73
C LEU A 58 29.94 12.47 -4.07
N GLY A 59 30.97 13.31 -4.00
CA GLY A 59 30.93 14.66 -3.44
C GLY A 59 31.31 14.75 -1.96
N TYR A 60 32.00 13.74 -1.41
CA TYR A 60 32.49 13.75 -0.03
C TYR A 60 34.00 13.99 -0.01
N ALA A 61 34.51 14.83 0.89
CA ALA A 61 35.94 15.14 0.93
C ALA A 61 36.78 13.92 1.35
N SER A 62 36.19 12.97 2.10
CA SER A 62 36.86 11.77 2.58
C SER A 62 35.94 10.55 2.71
N TYR A 63 36.55 9.37 2.89
CA TYR A 63 35.83 8.14 3.23
C TYR A 63 35.12 8.24 4.59
N GLN A 64 35.65 9.01 5.54
CA GLN A 64 34.99 9.22 6.84
C GLN A 64 33.70 10.03 6.70
N GLU A 65 33.69 11.04 5.82
CA GLU A 65 32.46 11.78 5.50
C GLU A 65 31.44 10.91 4.77
N LEU A 66 31.89 10.02 3.87
CA LEU A 66 31.02 9.03 3.26
C LEU A 66 30.43 8.08 4.32
N LYS A 67 31.24 7.58 5.26
CA LYS A 67 30.76 6.75 6.38
C LYS A 67 29.74 7.48 7.23
N LEU A 68 29.97 8.75 7.55
CA LEU A 68 29.00 9.57 8.29
C LEU A 68 27.69 9.69 7.52
N ALA A 69 27.74 9.99 6.22
CA ALA A 69 26.56 10.08 5.38
C ALA A 69 25.81 8.73 5.26
N VAL A 70 26.53 7.61 5.19
CA VAL A 70 25.94 6.25 5.20
C VAL A 70 25.32 5.96 6.56
N SER A 71 25.98 6.34 7.67
CA SER A 71 25.45 6.17 9.02
C SER A 71 24.18 6.98 9.23
N GLU A 72 24.15 8.23 8.77
CA GLU A 72 22.93 9.03 8.78
C GLU A 72 21.84 8.44 7.89
N ALA A 73 22.20 7.92 6.71
CA ALA A 73 21.26 7.24 5.83
C ALA A 73 20.68 5.98 6.49
N ARG A 74 21.48 5.22 7.24
CA ARG A 74 21.05 4.04 8.00
C ARG A 74 20.23 4.40 9.24
N ALA A 75 20.60 5.46 9.95
CA ALA A 75 19.78 5.99 11.04
C ALA A 75 18.45 6.58 10.54
N LYS A 76 18.41 7.04 9.28
CA LYS A 76 17.22 7.50 8.56
C LYS A 76 16.57 6.40 7.70
N ASP A 77 17.10 5.17 7.66
CA ASP A 77 16.48 4.03 6.97
C ASP A 77 15.26 3.64 7.78
N TRP A 78 14.16 4.35 7.54
CA TRP A 78 12.77 4.04 7.90
C TRP A 78 12.51 3.35 9.24
N GLN A 79 13.37 3.53 10.23
CA GLN A 79 12.99 3.35 11.62
C GLN A 79 12.16 4.56 11.96
N VAL A 80 10.85 4.43 11.75
CA VAL A 80 9.88 5.32 12.37
C VAL A 80 10.23 5.32 13.86
N PRO A 81 10.72 6.43 14.44
CA PRO A 81 11.21 6.41 15.81
C PRO A 81 10.08 5.92 16.71
N ALA A 82 10.37 4.93 17.55
CA ALA A 82 9.45 4.49 18.59
C ALA A 82 9.10 5.73 19.43
N GLY A 83 7.88 6.25 19.26
CA GLY A 83 7.38 7.47 19.88
C GLY A 83 6.86 8.57 18.94
N VAL A 84 7.24 8.58 17.64
CA VAL A 84 6.70 9.57 16.65
C VAL A 84 5.44 9.05 15.96
N ILE A 85 5.12 7.77 16.15
CA ILE A 85 3.96 7.07 15.58
C ILE A 85 2.63 7.59 16.14
N HIS A 86 2.65 8.28 17.28
CA HIS A 86 1.45 8.71 18.01
C HIS A 86 1.15 10.22 17.91
N GLY A 87 1.76 10.94 16.96
CA GLY A 87 1.60 12.39 16.86
C GLY A 87 0.81 12.82 15.62
N SER A 88 -0.35 13.45 15.83
CA SER A 88 -1.06 14.17 14.76
C SER A 88 -0.17 15.26 14.12
N ILE A 89 -0.37 15.55 12.83
CA ILE A 89 0.29 16.68 12.16
C ILE A 89 -0.30 17.99 12.72
N GLU A 90 0.56 18.88 13.21
CA GLU A 90 0.20 20.13 13.87
C GLU A 90 0.57 21.37 13.04
N VAL A 91 -0.12 22.49 13.28
CA VAL A 91 0.05 23.75 12.54
C VAL A 91 1.49 24.31 12.65
N GLY A 92 2.22 23.96 13.70
CA GLY A 92 3.60 24.39 13.94
C GLY A 92 4.68 23.38 13.53
N ASP A 93 4.33 22.21 13.01
CA ASP A 93 5.33 21.22 12.59
C ASP A 93 6.15 21.75 11.40
N ASP A 94 7.48 21.56 11.46
CA ASP A 94 8.34 21.82 10.31
C ASP A 94 8.18 20.74 9.23
N TYR A 95 8.63 21.04 8.00
CA TYR A 95 8.49 20.11 6.88
C TYR A 95 9.07 18.70 7.15
N PRO A 96 10.30 18.54 7.72
CA PRO A 96 10.83 17.23 8.09
C PRO A 96 9.99 16.47 9.12
N VAL A 97 9.39 17.14 10.10
CA VAL A 97 8.47 16.53 11.07
C VAL A 97 7.19 16.09 10.38
N ILE A 98 6.57 16.95 9.55
CA ILE A 98 5.36 16.61 8.78
C ILE A 98 5.60 15.36 7.93
N LEU A 99 6.73 15.30 7.21
CA LEU A 99 7.08 14.16 6.36
C LEU A 99 7.17 12.86 7.18
N ARG A 100 7.84 12.89 8.33
CA ARG A 100 7.98 11.71 9.21
C ARG A 100 6.64 11.27 9.79
N LYS A 101 5.81 12.20 10.27
CA LYS A 101 4.48 11.91 10.81
C LYS A 101 3.55 11.32 9.75
N LEU A 102 3.53 11.90 8.54
CA LEU A 102 2.72 11.41 7.43
C LEU A 102 3.10 9.99 7.01
N VAL A 103 4.40 9.73 6.80
CA VAL A 103 4.85 8.40 6.37
C VAL A 103 4.72 7.37 7.48
N GLY A 104 5.04 7.74 8.72
CA GLY A 104 4.89 6.87 9.89
C GLY A 104 3.44 6.44 10.13
N SER A 105 2.49 7.39 10.10
CA SER A 105 1.06 7.09 10.26
C SER A 105 0.52 6.18 9.16
N LYS A 106 0.92 6.38 7.90
CA LYS A 106 0.56 5.48 6.79
C LYS A 106 1.07 4.06 7.02
N LEU A 107 2.36 3.91 7.32
CA LEU A 107 2.97 2.59 7.53
C LEU A 107 2.31 1.85 8.69
N LEU A 108 2.06 2.54 9.81
CA LEU A 108 1.38 1.95 10.95
C LEU A 108 -0.03 1.49 10.58
N SER A 109 -0.81 2.36 9.94
CA SER A 109 -2.18 2.09 9.51
C SER A 109 -2.26 0.87 8.58
N MET A 110 -1.32 0.75 7.62
CA MET A 110 -1.21 -0.42 6.74
C MET A 110 -0.87 -1.70 7.51
N GLN A 111 0.14 -1.65 8.40
CA GLN A 111 0.55 -2.79 9.21
C GLN A 111 -0.57 -3.29 10.13
N GLN A 112 -1.23 -2.37 10.83
CA GLN A 112 -2.34 -2.68 11.73
C GLN A 112 -3.56 -3.21 10.96
N THR A 113 -3.83 -2.67 9.77
CA THR A 113 -4.90 -3.17 8.90
C THR A 113 -4.65 -4.63 8.51
N VAL A 114 -3.44 -4.97 8.06
CA VAL A 114 -3.10 -6.37 7.73
C VAL A 114 -3.21 -7.26 8.97
N ALA A 115 -2.68 -6.81 10.12
CA ALA A 115 -2.74 -7.58 11.36
C ALA A 115 -4.16 -7.77 11.92
N SER A 116 -5.12 -6.90 11.56
CA SER A 116 -6.50 -6.95 12.03
C SER A 116 -7.40 -7.88 11.21
N ASN A 117 -6.88 -8.50 10.15
CA ASN A 117 -7.62 -9.44 9.31
C ASN A 117 -6.90 -10.78 9.28
N ASP A 118 -7.46 -11.78 9.96
CA ASP A 118 -6.90 -13.12 9.92
C ASP A 118 -7.09 -13.81 8.55
N GLU A 119 -6.31 -14.86 8.33
CA GLU A 119 -6.34 -15.65 7.10
C GLU A 119 -7.73 -16.24 6.83
N GLN A 120 -8.50 -16.57 7.88
CA GLN A 120 -9.83 -17.16 7.74
C GLN A 120 -10.83 -16.16 7.14
N HIS A 121 -10.85 -14.91 7.61
CA HIS A 121 -11.73 -13.86 7.11
C HIS A 121 -11.34 -13.43 5.70
N ILE A 122 -10.03 -13.30 5.43
CA ILE A 122 -9.51 -13.05 4.08
C ILE A 122 -9.90 -14.19 3.13
N GLY A 123 -9.74 -15.44 3.54
CA GLY A 123 -10.11 -16.61 2.74
C GLY A 123 -11.60 -16.68 2.42
N LYS A 124 -12.47 -16.31 3.36
CA LYS A 124 -13.92 -16.20 3.11
C LYS A 124 -14.24 -15.10 2.09
N ALA A 125 -13.63 -13.93 2.22
CA ALA A 125 -13.82 -12.82 1.28
C ALA A 125 -13.34 -13.21 -0.13
N LEU A 126 -12.16 -13.84 -0.22
CA LEU A 126 -11.60 -14.33 -1.47
C LEU A 126 -12.53 -15.34 -2.15
N ALA A 127 -13.01 -16.34 -1.41
CA ALA A 127 -13.90 -17.36 -1.94
C ALA A 127 -15.25 -16.79 -2.40
N ALA A 128 -15.78 -15.78 -1.71
CA ALA A 128 -17.00 -15.09 -2.11
C ALA A 128 -16.79 -14.27 -3.38
N LEU A 129 -15.70 -13.49 -3.48
CA LEU A 129 -15.36 -12.69 -4.65
C LEU A 129 -15.06 -13.56 -5.88
N ASP A 130 -14.35 -14.68 -5.70
CA ASP A 130 -13.99 -15.57 -6.79
C ASP A 130 -15.20 -16.28 -7.40
N ARG A 131 -16.19 -16.66 -6.57
CA ARG A 131 -17.42 -17.33 -7.02
C ARG A 131 -18.54 -16.36 -7.40
N ALA A 132 -18.32 -15.05 -7.23
CA ALA A 132 -19.34 -14.06 -7.45
C ALA A 132 -19.72 -13.99 -8.94
N ARG A 133 -21.03 -14.09 -9.23
CA ARG A 133 -21.55 -13.83 -10.57
C ARG A 133 -21.48 -12.34 -10.92
N ARG A 134 -21.75 -11.48 -9.95
CA ARG A 134 -21.61 -10.02 -10.02
C ARG A 134 -21.05 -9.51 -8.71
N ILE A 135 -20.16 -8.52 -8.80
CA ILE A 135 -19.57 -7.85 -7.64
C ILE A 135 -20.02 -6.39 -7.69
N HIS A 136 -20.80 -5.95 -6.71
CA HIS A 136 -21.16 -4.55 -6.56
C HIS A 136 -20.27 -3.90 -5.50
N LEU A 137 -19.50 -2.89 -5.88
CA LEU A 137 -18.66 -2.12 -4.97
C LEU A 137 -19.40 -0.85 -4.55
N ALA A 138 -19.67 -0.72 -3.26
CA ALA A 138 -20.41 0.41 -2.69
C ALA A 138 -19.56 1.17 -1.67
N GLY A 139 -19.70 2.50 -1.68
CA GLY A 139 -18.95 3.40 -0.83
C GLY A 139 -19.14 4.84 -1.28
N VAL A 140 -19.06 5.77 -0.33
CA VAL A 140 -19.25 7.21 -0.59
C VAL A 140 -17.98 8.00 -0.25
N GLY A 141 -17.83 9.18 -0.83
CA GLY A 141 -16.67 10.05 -0.61
C GLY A 141 -15.34 9.35 -0.91
N ALA A 142 -14.38 9.43 0.01
CA ALA A 142 -13.06 8.83 -0.16
C ALA A 142 -13.10 7.30 -0.39
N SER A 143 -14.05 6.59 0.24
CA SER A 143 -14.20 5.15 0.05
C SER A 143 -14.71 4.78 -1.35
N SER A 144 -15.44 5.69 -2.03
CA SER A 144 -15.81 5.49 -3.44
C SER A 144 -14.61 5.50 -4.38
N LEU A 145 -13.54 6.25 -4.05
CA LEU A 145 -12.30 6.26 -4.83
C LEU A 145 -11.57 4.92 -4.73
N VAL A 146 -11.57 4.30 -3.54
CA VAL A 146 -11.01 2.96 -3.34
C VAL A 146 -11.86 1.92 -4.05
N ALA A 147 -13.20 2.04 -3.96
CA ALA A 147 -14.13 1.19 -4.70
C ALA A 147 -13.87 1.26 -6.22
N ARG A 148 -13.63 2.45 -6.77
CA ARG A 148 -13.31 2.63 -8.19
C ARG A 148 -12.00 1.95 -8.59
N ASP A 149 -10.97 2.11 -7.78
CA ASP A 149 -9.66 1.48 -8.01
C ASP A 149 -9.77 -0.05 -7.97
N PHE A 150 -10.44 -0.60 -6.96
CA PHE A 150 -10.67 -2.03 -6.88
C PHE A 150 -11.58 -2.55 -8.01
N SER A 151 -12.56 -1.76 -8.44
CA SER A 151 -13.39 -2.08 -9.61
C SER A 151 -12.54 -2.29 -10.85
N TYR A 152 -11.64 -1.35 -11.13
CA TYR A 152 -10.75 -1.42 -12.27
C TYR A 152 -9.85 -2.66 -12.22
N LYS A 153 -9.29 -2.98 -11.05
CA LYS A 153 -8.48 -4.18 -10.82
C LYS A 153 -9.26 -5.47 -11.08
N LEU A 154 -10.46 -5.58 -10.54
CA LEU A 154 -11.33 -6.75 -10.74
C LEU A 154 -11.77 -6.90 -12.21
N MET A 155 -12.04 -5.80 -12.92
CA MET A 155 -12.33 -5.83 -14.36
C MET A 155 -11.14 -6.34 -15.18
N LYS A 156 -9.90 -6.01 -14.79
CA LYS A 156 -8.69 -6.60 -15.41
C LYS A 156 -8.57 -8.12 -15.21
N LEU A 157 -9.32 -8.71 -14.29
CA LEU A 157 -9.42 -10.18 -14.10
C LEU A 157 -10.67 -10.79 -14.75
N GLY A 158 -11.38 -10.02 -15.58
CA GLY A 158 -12.59 -10.49 -16.25
C GLY A 158 -13.81 -10.59 -15.34
N ARG A 159 -13.77 -10.02 -14.12
CA ARG A 159 -14.91 -10.05 -13.19
C ARG A 159 -15.99 -9.06 -13.65
N ASN A 160 -17.25 -9.44 -13.44
CA ASN A 160 -18.39 -8.57 -13.70
C ASN A 160 -18.63 -7.64 -12.50
N VAL A 161 -18.22 -6.37 -12.63
CA VAL A 161 -18.20 -5.41 -11.53
C VAL A 161 -19.14 -4.25 -11.79
N LEU A 162 -19.92 -3.89 -10.77
CA LEU A 162 -20.74 -2.68 -10.72
C LEU A 162 -20.09 -1.71 -9.73
N HIS A 163 -19.82 -0.49 -10.16
CA HIS A 163 -19.38 0.61 -9.31
C HIS A 163 -19.96 1.91 -9.84
N ASP A 164 -20.44 2.76 -8.94
CA ASP A 164 -20.77 4.16 -9.23
C ASP A 164 -20.52 5.01 -7.98
N SER A 165 -20.22 6.29 -8.16
CA SER A 165 -20.09 7.25 -7.05
C SER A 165 -21.42 7.78 -6.53
N ASP A 166 -22.49 7.70 -7.33
CA ASP A 166 -23.83 8.15 -6.99
C ASP A 166 -24.57 7.10 -6.14
N SER A 167 -25.10 7.52 -4.99
CA SER A 167 -25.77 6.63 -4.04
C SER A 167 -27.12 6.09 -4.54
N HIS A 168 -27.83 6.84 -5.39
CA HIS A 168 -29.07 6.36 -6.01
C HIS A 168 -28.77 5.26 -7.03
N VAL A 169 -27.68 5.41 -7.79
CA VAL A 169 -27.21 4.36 -8.72
C VAL A 169 -26.75 3.12 -7.94
N GLN A 170 -26.00 3.29 -6.84
CA GLN A 170 -25.64 2.16 -5.97
C GLN A 170 -26.89 1.44 -5.44
N MET A 171 -27.92 2.17 -5.01
CA MET A 171 -29.19 1.57 -4.57
C MET A 171 -29.91 0.81 -5.70
N ALA A 172 -29.93 1.37 -6.91
CA ALA A 172 -30.52 0.71 -8.08
C ALA A 172 -29.78 -0.60 -8.40
N ASN A 173 -28.44 -0.58 -8.40
CA ASN A 173 -27.61 -1.77 -8.58
C ASN A 173 -27.90 -2.83 -7.50
N ALA A 174 -27.97 -2.42 -6.23
CA ALA A 174 -28.28 -3.31 -5.11
C ALA A 174 -29.65 -3.97 -5.21
N SER A 175 -30.64 -3.25 -5.76
CA SER A 175 -32.00 -3.79 -5.96
C SER A 175 -32.05 -4.99 -6.92
N ALA A 176 -31.07 -5.08 -7.81
CA ALA A 176 -30.96 -6.13 -8.81
C ALA A 176 -30.01 -7.28 -8.41
N LEU A 177 -29.37 -7.22 -7.23
CA LEU A 177 -28.54 -8.30 -6.70
C LEU A 177 -29.40 -9.48 -6.23
N GLY A 178 -28.78 -10.64 -6.04
CA GLY A 178 -29.40 -11.82 -5.48
C GLY A 178 -28.39 -12.89 -5.06
N ALA A 179 -28.88 -14.11 -4.85
CA ALA A 179 -28.04 -15.26 -4.53
C ALA A 179 -26.91 -15.46 -5.57
N GLY A 180 -25.69 -15.66 -5.07
CA GLY A 180 -24.48 -15.78 -5.91
C GLY A 180 -23.87 -14.44 -6.36
N ASP A 181 -24.48 -13.31 -6.03
CA ASP A 181 -23.84 -11.99 -6.17
C ASP A 181 -23.21 -11.54 -4.84
N VAL A 182 -22.24 -10.64 -4.93
CA VAL A 182 -21.53 -10.07 -3.78
C VAL A 182 -21.70 -8.56 -3.76
N LEU A 183 -22.03 -8.01 -2.59
CA LEU A 183 -21.81 -6.61 -2.28
C LEU A 183 -20.52 -6.48 -1.47
N PHE A 184 -19.62 -5.62 -1.92
CA PHE A 184 -18.43 -5.21 -1.17
C PHE A 184 -18.59 -3.75 -0.74
N ALA A 185 -18.90 -3.54 0.53
CA ALA A 185 -19.26 -2.26 1.10
C ALA A 185 -18.07 -1.64 1.87
N LEU A 186 -17.58 -0.50 1.40
CA LEU A 186 -16.47 0.26 1.98
C LEU A 186 -17.00 1.46 2.76
N SER A 187 -16.84 1.45 4.08
CA SER A 187 -17.11 2.61 4.94
C SER A 187 -16.30 2.51 6.22
N TYR A 188 -15.27 3.36 6.37
CA TYR A 188 -14.42 3.33 7.56
C TYR A 188 -15.24 3.51 8.86
N SER A 189 -16.15 4.48 8.92
CA SER A 189 -17.01 4.66 10.10
C SER A 189 -18.01 3.52 10.29
N GLY A 190 -18.35 2.79 9.22
CA GLY A 190 -19.42 1.81 9.20
C GLY A 190 -20.82 2.39 9.44
N ALA A 191 -20.94 3.72 9.40
CA ALA A 191 -22.14 4.48 9.73
C ALA A 191 -22.66 5.36 8.59
N SER A 192 -22.00 5.35 7.42
CA SER A 192 -22.49 6.03 6.22
C SER A 192 -23.87 5.48 5.84
N ILE A 193 -24.90 6.32 5.92
CA ILE A 193 -26.29 5.88 5.74
C ILE A 193 -26.52 5.31 4.33
N GLU A 194 -25.90 5.90 3.31
CA GLU A 194 -25.99 5.47 1.92
C GLU A 194 -25.45 4.04 1.77
N THR A 195 -24.23 3.80 2.24
CA THR A 195 -23.59 2.48 2.17
C THR A 195 -24.32 1.44 3.02
N LEU A 196 -24.83 1.83 4.20
CA LEU A 196 -25.63 0.95 5.05
C LEU A 196 -26.92 0.51 4.37
N ARG A 197 -27.67 1.44 3.74
CA ARG A 197 -28.93 1.11 3.05
C ARG A 197 -28.70 0.21 1.85
N VAL A 198 -27.61 0.42 1.12
CA VAL A 198 -27.18 -0.47 0.03
C VAL A 198 -26.91 -1.89 0.58
N ALA A 199 -26.23 -2.01 1.72
CA ALA A 199 -25.93 -3.29 2.35
C ALA A 199 -27.17 -4.02 2.88
N GLU A 200 -28.07 -3.31 3.54
CA GLU A 200 -29.34 -3.89 4.00
C GLU A 200 -30.18 -4.42 2.83
N LEU A 201 -30.26 -3.67 1.73
CA LEU A 201 -30.99 -4.08 0.54
C LEU A 201 -30.33 -5.29 -0.13
N ALA A 202 -29.01 -5.29 -0.31
CA ALA A 202 -28.29 -6.41 -0.90
C ALA A 202 -28.48 -7.70 -0.07
N ARG A 203 -28.39 -7.61 1.25
CA ARG A 203 -28.66 -8.74 2.15
C ARG A 203 -30.10 -9.22 2.05
N ALA A 204 -31.08 -8.31 2.02
CA ALA A 204 -32.49 -8.67 1.87
C ALA A 204 -32.78 -9.37 0.53
N ARG A 205 -31.96 -9.14 -0.49
CA ARG A 205 -32.01 -9.84 -1.78
C ARG A 205 -31.29 -11.20 -1.79
N GLY A 206 -30.56 -11.54 -0.73
CA GLY A 206 -29.78 -12.78 -0.63
C GLY A 206 -28.38 -12.72 -1.24
N ALA A 207 -27.87 -11.52 -1.54
CA ALA A 207 -26.47 -11.35 -1.91
C ALA A 207 -25.57 -11.49 -0.67
N THR A 208 -24.34 -11.98 -0.87
CA THR A 208 -23.34 -12.01 0.20
C THR A 208 -22.79 -10.61 0.42
N VAL A 209 -22.80 -10.13 1.67
CA VAL A 209 -22.30 -8.81 2.03
C VAL A 209 -20.93 -8.93 2.71
N ILE A 210 -19.92 -8.36 2.06
CA ILE A 210 -18.59 -8.13 2.62
C ILE A 210 -18.52 -6.66 3.05
N ALA A 211 -18.26 -6.39 4.33
CA ALA A 211 -18.07 -5.04 4.83
C ALA A 211 -16.61 -4.78 5.19
N VAL A 212 -16.08 -3.64 4.74
CA VAL A 212 -14.77 -3.12 5.10
C VAL A 212 -14.96 -1.86 5.94
N THR A 213 -14.69 -1.98 7.24
CA THR A 213 -14.96 -0.95 8.25
C THR A 213 -13.80 -0.73 9.21
N GLY A 214 -13.90 0.24 10.11
CA GLY A 214 -13.00 0.39 11.25
C GLY A 214 -13.06 -0.78 12.23
N LEU A 215 -12.15 -0.83 13.19
CA LEU A 215 -12.09 -1.86 14.24
C LEU A 215 -12.97 -1.47 15.44
N HIS A 216 -14.25 -1.23 15.20
CA HIS A 216 -15.24 -0.87 16.22
C HIS A 216 -16.60 -1.45 15.85
N ASP A 217 -17.47 -1.67 16.84
CA ASP A 217 -18.86 -2.06 16.57
C ASP A 217 -19.55 -0.95 15.77
N ASN A 218 -20.12 -1.31 14.63
CA ASN A 218 -20.73 -0.35 13.71
C ASN A 218 -21.91 -0.98 12.96
N PRO A 219 -22.91 -0.18 12.55
CA PRO A 219 -24.10 -0.67 11.87
C PRO A 219 -23.83 -1.54 10.64
N LEU A 220 -22.88 -1.15 9.79
CA LEU A 220 -22.56 -1.87 8.56
C LEU A 220 -21.99 -3.27 8.83
N SER A 221 -21.10 -3.40 9.81
CA SER A 221 -20.51 -4.69 10.20
C SER A 221 -21.56 -5.69 10.71
N ARG A 222 -22.63 -5.21 11.36
CA ARG A 222 -23.75 -6.05 11.84
C ARG A 222 -24.61 -6.60 10.72
N VAL A 223 -24.66 -5.90 9.58
CA VAL A 223 -25.36 -6.34 8.38
C VAL A 223 -24.51 -7.33 7.57
N ALA A 224 -23.19 -7.30 7.68
CA ALA A 224 -22.29 -8.11 6.85
C ALA A 224 -22.26 -9.60 7.22
N ASP A 225 -22.11 -10.44 6.18
CA ASP A 225 -21.79 -11.87 6.31
C ASP A 225 -20.30 -12.08 6.55
N ILE A 226 -19.47 -11.24 5.92
CA ILE A 226 -18.01 -11.26 6.05
C ILE A 226 -17.55 -9.86 6.46
N ARG A 227 -16.78 -9.80 7.56
CA ARG A 227 -16.27 -8.55 8.12
C ARG A 227 -14.78 -8.48 7.88
N LEU A 228 -14.34 -7.40 7.27
CA LEU A 228 -12.94 -7.02 7.14
C LEU A 228 -12.73 -5.65 7.81
N HIS A 229 -11.56 -5.46 8.37
CA HIS A 229 -11.22 -4.31 9.18
C HIS A 229 -10.09 -3.48 8.57
N THR A 230 -10.17 -2.17 8.74
CA THR A 230 -9.14 -1.21 8.39
C THR A 230 -8.85 -0.37 9.63
N VAL A 231 -7.59 -0.03 9.86
CA VAL A 231 -7.17 0.75 11.01
C VAL A 231 -6.60 2.06 10.51
N ALA A 232 -7.09 3.18 11.04
CA ALA A 232 -6.64 4.53 10.69
C ALA A 232 -6.54 5.39 11.96
N ASP A 233 -5.75 6.46 11.87
CA ASP A 233 -5.59 7.40 12.99
C ASP A 233 -6.79 8.36 13.02
N GLU A 234 -7.61 8.25 14.07
CA GLU A 234 -8.87 9.00 14.22
C GLU A 234 -8.69 10.39 14.85
N GLU A 235 -7.52 10.74 15.39
CA GLU A 235 -7.41 11.90 16.27
C GLU A 235 -7.63 13.26 15.57
N LYS A 236 -7.50 13.35 14.23
CA LYS A 236 -7.88 14.56 13.46
C LYS A 236 -8.38 14.25 12.04
N ALA A 237 -9.56 14.79 11.70
CA ALA A 237 -10.34 14.53 10.48
C ALA A 237 -9.61 14.62 9.12
N ARG A 238 -8.52 15.41 9.01
CA ARG A 238 -7.78 15.54 7.74
C ARG A 238 -6.82 14.37 7.50
N SER A 239 -6.10 13.94 8.53
CA SER A 239 -5.15 12.80 8.45
C SER A 239 -5.87 11.46 8.40
N SER A 240 -7.00 11.35 9.11
CA SER A 240 -7.80 10.12 9.17
C SER A 240 -8.31 9.70 7.80
N SER A 241 -8.72 10.65 6.95
CA SER A 241 -9.19 10.33 5.58
C SER A 241 -8.09 9.76 4.68
N ILE A 242 -6.83 10.20 4.86
CA ILE A 242 -5.69 9.74 4.07
C ILE A 242 -5.31 8.32 4.50
N THR A 243 -5.12 8.11 5.80
CA THR A 243 -4.70 6.81 6.34
C THR A 243 -5.81 5.76 6.18
N ALA A 244 -7.08 6.10 6.41
CA ALA A 244 -8.20 5.19 6.16
C ALA A 244 -8.31 4.77 4.70
N ARG A 245 -8.10 5.71 3.76
CA ARG A 245 -8.10 5.38 2.33
C ARG A 245 -6.93 4.45 1.98
N ASP A 246 -5.74 4.74 2.45
CA ASP A 246 -4.54 3.94 2.16
C ASP A 246 -4.60 2.55 2.82
N ALA A 247 -5.24 2.43 3.99
CA ALA A 247 -5.59 1.16 4.63
C ALA A 247 -6.58 0.33 3.79
N GLN A 248 -7.66 0.95 3.32
CA GLN A 248 -8.63 0.28 2.43
C GLN A 248 -7.95 -0.18 1.13
N LEU A 249 -7.08 0.66 0.54
CA LEU A 249 -6.30 0.31 -0.65
C LEU A 249 -5.41 -0.91 -0.40
N THR A 250 -4.68 -0.92 0.72
CA THR A 250 -3.80 -2.04 1.11
C THR A 250 -4.57 -3.35 1.22
N LEU A 251 -5.76 -3.33 1.83
CA LEU A 251 -6.61 -4.51 1.92
C LEU A 251 -7.12 -4.96 0.55
N THR A 252 -7.58 -4.03 -0.30
CA THR A 252 -8.04 -4.36 -1.66
C THR A 252 -6.90 -4.84 -2.57
N ASP A 253 -5.68 -4.34 -2.39
CA ASP A 253 -4.47 -4.79 -3.08
C ASP A 253 -4.12 -6.22 -2.70
N LEU A 254 -4.16 -6.55 -1.40
CA LEU A 254 -3.97 -7.90 -0.91
C LEU A 254 -5.00 -8.86 -1.53
N LEU A 255 -6.30 -8.50 -1.48
CA LEU A 255 -7.36 -9.33 -2.07
C LEU A 255 -7.16 -9.51 -3.58
N PHE A 256 -6.79 -8.44 -4.30
CA PHE A 256 -6.50 -8.52 -5.73
C PHE A 256 -5.33 -9.47 -6.03
N ILE A 257 -4.21 -9.34 -5.32
CA ILE A 257 -3.04 -10.22 -5.51
C ILE A 257 -3.41 -11.67 -5.23
N LEU A 258 -4.19 -11.93 -4.17
CA LEU A 258 -4.66 -13.27 -3.85
C LEU A 258 -5.62 -13.83 -4.93
N LEU A 259 -6.51 -13.00 -5.48
CA LEU A 259 -7.37 -13.38 -6.62
C LEU A 259 -6.55 -13.75 -7.85
N VAL A 260 -5.52 -12.97 -8.17
CA VAL A 260 -4.58 -13.25 -9.27
C VAL A 260 -3.90 -14.61 -9.05
N GLN A 261 -3.41 -14.88 -7.84
CA GLN A 261 -2.75 -16.15 -7.52
C GLN A 261 -3.70 -17.35 -7.58
N SER A 262 -4.99 -17.14 -7.24
CA SER A 262 -5.99 -18.21 -7.30
C SER A 262 -6.55 -18.48 -8.69
N GLN A 263 -6.33 -17.59 -9.65
CA GLN A 263 -6.91 -17.67 -10.99
C GLN A 263 -5.85 -18.06 -12.03
N PRO A 264 -5.86 -19.29 -12.58
CA PRO A 264 -4.80 -19.78 -13.47
C PRO A 264 -4.58 -18.95 -14.74
N ASP A 265 -5.64 -18.33 -15.26
CA ASP A 265 -5.65 -17.52 -16.48
C ASP A 265 -5.59 -16.00 -16.21
N ALA A 266 -5.29 -15.57 -14.97
CA ALA A 266 -5.28 -14.16 -14.58
C ALA A 266 -4.37 -13.30 -15.47
N ASN A 267 -3.18 -13.81 -15.80
CA ASN A 267 -2.22 -13.09 -16.66
C ASN A 267 -2.78 -12.85 -18.07
N GLU A 268 -3.58 -13.77 -18.60
CA GLU A 268 -4.22 -13.61 -19.90
C GLU A 268 -5.28 -12.50 -19.86
N TYR A 269 -6.14 -12.48 -18.84
CA TYR A 269 -7.12 -11.40 -18.66
C TYR A 269 -6.47 -10.02 -18.51
N VAL A 270 -5.40 -9.94 -17.69
CA VAL A 270 -4.65 -8.70 -17.48
C VAL A 270 -4.03 -8.23 -18.80
N HIS A 271 -3.42 -9.14 -19.55
CA HIS A 271 -2.83 -8.84 -20.86
C HIS A 271 -3.89 -8.38 -21.88
N ASN A 272 -5.01 -9.09 -21.98
CA ASN A 272 -6.11 -8.76 -22.89
C ASN A 272 -6.68 -7.36 -22.60
N SER A 273 -6.81 -7.00 -21.32
CA SER A 273 -7.22 -5.65 -20.91
C SER A 273 -6.20 -4.58 -21.34
N GLU A 274 -4.90 -4.84 -21.19
CA GLU A 274 -3.84 -3.91 -21.60
C GLU A 274 -3.79 -3.70 -23.11
N VAL A 275 -3.95 -4.78 -23.89
CA VAL A 275 -4.07 -4.72 -25.35
C VAL A 275 -5.29 -3.92 -25.75
N ALA A 276 -6.46 -4.17 -25.14
CA ALA A 276 -7.69 -3.44 -25.46
C ALA A 276 -7.58 -1.92 -25.22
N VAL A 277 -6.85 -1.48 -24.19
CA VAL A 277 -6.65 -0.05 -23.89
C VAL A 277 -5.56 0.57 -24.77
N SER A 278 -4.64 -0.22 -25.35
CA SER A 278 -3.52 0.30 -26.14
C SER A 278 -3.96 1.14 -27.35
N VAL A 279 -5.14 0.87 -27.91
CA VAL A 279 -5.72 1.63 -29.03
C VAL A 279 -5.99 3.11 -28.69
N LEU A 280 -6.10 3.45 -27.40
CA LEU A 280 -6.33 4.82 -26.92
C LEU A 280 -5.04 5.62 -26.75
N LYS A 281 -3.88 5.02 -26.96
CA LYS A 281 -2.56 5.66 -26.86
C LYS A 281 -2.04 6.21 -28.21
N ALA A 282 -2.83 6.07 -29.27
CA ALA A 282 -2.57 6.64 -30.59
C ALA A 282 -2.96 8.13 -30.62
#